data_AF-A0A7X5IS58-F1
#
_entry.id   AF-A0A7X5IS58-F1
#
_cell.length_a   1.000
_cell.length_b   1.000
_cell.length_c   1.000
_cell.angle_alpha   90.00
_cell.angle_beta   90.00
_cell.angle_gamma   90.00
#
_symmetry.space_group_name_H-M   'P 1'
#
loop_
_entity.id
_entity.type
_entity.pdbx_description
1 polymer ?
#
loop_
_entity_poly.entity_id
_entity_poly.type
_entity_poly.pdbx_seq_one_letter_code
_entity_poly.pdbx_strand_id
1 'polypeptide(L)'
;MFAEDGVKLPRIALAGTKVTYDKGTIADRLGILSKSGNPHAQAVGAIIADLQIEAEETEAVPFHRHGHDGTDVQYTESVIGKVDDWLARHGYPTTILGRAGKEFCIRYRDELISDHAR
;
A
#
# COMPACT_ATOMS: atom_id res chain seq x y z
N MET A 1 -20.67 -12.70 14.01
CA MET A 1 -19.85 -11.59 14.53
C MET A 1 -18.56 -11.60 13.75
N PHE A 2 -18.55 -10.93 12.59
CA PHE A 2 -17.35 -10.71 11.80
C PHE A 2 -16.92 -9.28 12.08
N ALA A 3 -15.64 -9.07 12.35
CA ALA A 3 -15.09 -7.77 12.69
C ALA A 3 -15.27 -6.81 11.50
N GLU A 4 -16.36 -6.07 11.53
CA GLU A 4 -16.52 -4.83 10.81
C GLU A 4 -15.68 -3.75 11.52
N ASP A 5 -15.13 -2.83 10.73
CA ASP A 5 -14.44 -1.60 11.14
C ASP A 5 -12.90 -1.66 11.29
N GLY A 6 -12.25 -1.24 10.20
CA GLY A 6 -10.89 -0.70 10.18
C GLY A 6 -10.62 -0.26 8.73
N VAL A 7 -10.73 1.00 8.33
CA VAL A 7 -10.59 2.26 9.05
C VAL A 7 -11.50 3.31 8.39
N LYS A 8 -12.44 3.87 9.15
CA LYS A 8 -13.12 5.12 8.79
C LYS A 8 -12.14 6.27 9.03
N LEU A 9 -11.31 6.61 8.06
CA LEU A 9 -10.49 7.83 8.15
C LEU A 9 -11.44 9.04 8.09
N PRO A 10 -11.44 9.94 9.10
CA PRO A 10 -12.13 11.20 8.97
C PRO A 10 -11.44 12.02 7.87
N ARG A 11 -12.20 12.34 6.82
CA ARG A 11 -11.88 13.21 5.67
C ARG A 11 -11.61 14.69 6.08
N ILE A 12 -11.26 14.95 7.34
CA ILE A 12 -11.23 16.28 7.95
C ILE A 12 -9.92 16.41 8.74
N ALA A 13 -8.79 16.48 8.04
CA ALA A 13 -7.56 16.99 8.61
C ALA A 13 -6.65 17.45 7.47
N LEU A 14 -7.07 18.48 6.73
CA LEU A 14 -6.12 19.17 5.86
C LEU A 14 -6.33 20.68 5.86
N ALA A 15 -5.82 21.31 6.91
CA ALA A 15 -5.16 22.60 6.80
C ALA A 15 -3.64 22.34 6.84
N GLY A 16 -3.04 21.98 5.70
CA GLY A 16 -1.59 22.07 5.49
C GLY A 16 -0.69 20.85 5.77
N THR A 17 -1.22 19.71 6.20
CA THR A 17 -0.43 18.49 6.48
C THR A 17 -0.10 17.69 5.21
N LYS A 18 1.16 17.31 4.99
CA LYS A 18 1.54 16.40 3.88
C LYS A 18 0.57 15.21 3.81
N VAL A 19 0.04 14.91 2.63
CA VAL A 19 -0.84 13.75 2.45
C VAL A 19 0.02 12.50 2.36
N THR A 20 -0.12 11.67 3.39
CA THR A 20 0.60 10.41 3.54
C THR A 20 -0.39 9.23 3.48
N TYR A 21 0.08 8.09 3.00
CA TYR A 21 -0.72 6.91 2.70
C TYR A 21 -0.13 5.70 3.42
N ASP A 22 -0.96 4.93 4.11
CA ASP A 22 -0.55 3.63 4.62
C ASP A 22 -0.49 2.58 3.49
N LYS A 23 0.28 1.49 3.69
CA LYS A 23 0.42 0.36 2.76
C LYS A 23 -0.91 -0.21 2.31
N GLY A 24 -1.92 -0.25 3.18
CA GLY A 24 -3.27 -0.69 2.82
C GLY A 24 -3.96 0.23 1.81
N THR A 25 -3.82 1.55 1.99
CA THR A 25 -4.38 2.55 1.09
C THR A 25 -3.68 2.54 -0.27
N ILE A 26 -2.35 2.36 -0.27
CA ILE A 26 -1.58 2.20 -1.52
C ILE A 26 -2.04 0.95 -2.26
N ALA A 27 -2.21 -0.16 -1.53
CA ALA A 27 -2.70 -1.40 -2.12
C ALA A 27 -4.08 -1.21 -2.74
N ASP A 28 -5.02 -0.54 -2.07
CA ASP A 28 -6.35 -0.27 -2.64
C ASP A 28 -6.29 0.65 -3.86
N ARG A 29 -5.49 1.73 -3.82
CA ARG A 29 -5.29 2.65 -4.96
C ARG A 29 -4.76 1.94 -6.21
N LEU A 30 -3.75 1.09 -6.03
CA LEU A 30 -3.14 0.31 -7.10
C LEU A 30 -3.95 -0.96 -7.45
N GLY A 31 -5.09 -1.17 -6.79
CA GLY A 31 -5.91 -2.35 -6.97
C GLY A 31 -5.23 -3.66 -6.58
N ILE A 32 -4.18 -3.63 -5.75
CA ILE A 32 -3.46 -4.80 -5.25
C ILE A 32 -4.26 -5.44 -4.11
N LEU A 33 -4.98 -6.50 -4.45
CA LEU A 33 -5.83 -7.25 -3.54
C LEU A 33 -5.21 -8.63 -3.28
N SER A 34 -5.45 -9.19 -2.10
CA SER A 34 -5.09 -10.58 -1.81
C SER A 34 -6.13 -11.54 -2.43
N LYS A 35 -5.90 -12.85 -2.33
CA LYS A 35 -6.86 -13.87 -2.79
C LYS A 35 -8.26 -13.67 -2.20
N SER A 36 -8.33 -13.20 -0.96
CA SER A 36 -9.57 -12.89 -0.23
C SER A 36 -10.24 -11.56 -0.61
N GLY A 37 -9.68 -10.80 -1.56
CA GLY A 37 -10.23 -9.50 -1.99
C GLY A 37 -9.91 -8.31 -1.07
N ASN A 38 -9.06 -8.50 -0.06
CA ASN A 38 -8.63 -7.43 0.85
C ASN A 38 -7.32 -6.79 0.36
N PRO A 39 -7.12 -5.47 0.58
CA PRO A 39 -5.89 -4.78 0.20
C PRO A 39 -4.64 -5.46 0.79
N HIS A 40 -3.69 -5.85 -0.07
CA HIS A 40 -2.54 -6.65 0.35
C HIS A 40 -1.36 -5.78 0.78
N ALA A 41 -1.48 -5.13 1.94
CA ALA A 41 -0.44 -4.26 2.50
C ALA A 41 0.95 -4.92 2.59
N GLN A 42 1.01 -6.23 2.91
CA GLN A 42 2.28 -6.96 2.95
C GLN A 42 2.95 -7.11 1.57
N ALA A 43 2.17 -7.31 0.51
CA ALA A 43 2.73 -7.40 -0.85
C ALA A 43 3.26 -6.05 -1.30
N VAL A 44 2.54 -4.96 -1.03
CA VAL A 44 3.03 -3.60 -1.26
C VAL A 44 4.32 -3.34 -0.49
N GLY A 45 4.38 -3.74 0.78
CA GLY A 45 5.62 -3.65 1.57
C GLY A 45 6.78 -4.44 0.97
N ALA A 46 6.52 -5.60 0.36
CA ALA A 46 7.54 -6.37 -0.34
C ALA A 46 8.02 -5.68 -1.62
N ILE A 47 7.11 -5.09 -2.41
CA ILE A 47 7.46 -4.31 -3.61
C ILE A 47 8.27 -3.06 -3.21
N ILE A 48 7.84 -2.34 -2.18
CA ILE A 48 8.56 -1.17 -1.62
C ILE A 48 9.97 -1.56 -1.13
N ALA A 49 10.10 -2.73 -0.53
CA ALA A 49 11.40 -3.25 -0.08
C ALA A 49 12.30 -3.66 -1.25
N ASP A 50 11.72 -4.10 -2.37
CA ASP A 50 12.43 -4.34 -3.63
C ASP A 50 12.85 -3.01 -4.28
N LEU A 51 11.92 -2.04 -4.27
CA LEU A 51 12.08 -0.66 -4.70
C LEU A 51 12.92 0.22 -3.78
N GLN A 52 13.81 -0.35 -2.95
CA GLN A 52 14.72 0.38 -2.04
C GLN A 52 14.29 1.82 -1.69
N ILE A 53 13.10 1.97 -1.09
CA ILE A 53 12.55 3.28 -0.75
C ILE A 53 13.33 3.81 0.45
N GLU A 54 13.83 5.04 0.35
CA GLU A 54 14.61 5.63 1.43
C GLU A 54 13.72 5.95 2.63
N ALA A 55 14.29 5.91 3.83
CA ALA A 55 13.57 6.29 5.05
C ALA A 55 13.08 7.75 5.01
N GLU A 56 13.65 8.59 4.14
CA GLU A 56 13.22 9.97 3.90
C GLU A 56 11.92 10.05 3.06
N GLU A 57 11.61 9.02 2.27
CA GLU A 57 10.36 8.90 1.50
C GLU A 57 9.22 8.26 2.31
N THR A 58 9.54 7.77 3.51
CA THR A 58 8.61 7.22 4.48
C THR A 58 8.52 8.14 5.68
N GLU A 59 7.34 8.63 6.02
CA GLU A 59 7.17 9.43 7.23
C GLU A 59 6.68 8.52 8.35
N ALA A 60 7.55 8.32 9.34
CA ALA A 60 7.21 7.68 10.60
C ALA A 60 6.41 8.69 11.43
N VAL A 61 5.08 8.60 11.36
CA VAL A 61 4.21 9.53 12.08
C VAL A 61 3.89 8.96 13.46
N PRO A 62 4.01 9.77 14.52
CA PRO A 62 3.52 9.38 15.83
C PRO A 62 2.00 9.30 15.78
N PHE A 63 1.46 8.09 15.90
CA PHE A 63 0.04 7.82 15.86
C PHE A 63 -0.45 7.49 17.28
N HIS A 64 -1.28 8.37 17.83
CA HIS A 64 -1.98 8.13 19.08
C HIS A 64 -3.42 7.71 18.79
N ARG A 65 -3.73 6.42 18.97
CA ARG A 65 -5.11 5.93 18.94
C ARG A 65 -5.41 5.14 20.20
N HIS A 66 -6.39 5.65 20.95
CA HIS A 66 -7.05 4.95 22.05
C HIS A 66 -6.10 4.38 23.14
N GLY A 67 -5.09 5.15 23.54
CA GLY A 67 -4.16 4.76 24.62
C GLY A 67 -3.03 3.81 24.20
N HIS A 68 -2.87 3.54 22.90
CA HIS A 68 -1.66 2.94 22.35
C HIS A 68 -0.82 4.05 21.70
N ASP A 69 0.39 4.26 22.24
CA ASP A 69 1.42 5.09 21.63
C ASP A 69 2.10 4.24 20.56
N GLY A 70 1.74 4.45 19.29
CA GLY A 70 2.33 3.76 18.16
C GLY A 70 3.07 4.73 17.26
N THR A 71 4.08 4.25 16.55
CA THR A 71 4.60 4.94 15.37
C THR A 71 4.11 4.19 14.15
N ASP A 72 3.36 4.87 13.27
CA ASP A 72 2.86 4.29 12.03
C ASP A 72 3.74 4.76 10.87
N VAL A 73 4.11 3.85 9.96
CA VAL A 73 4.96 4.18 8.82
C VAL A 73 4.07 4.47 7.62
N GLN A 74 4.00 5.74 7.25
CA GLN A 74 3.23 6.21 6.11
C GLN A 74 4.14 6.60 4.95
N TYR A 75 3.59 6.57 3.74
CA TYR A 75 4.31 6.81 2.51
C TYR A 75 3.75 8.02 1.78
N THR A 76 4.60 8.72 1.05
CA THR A 76 4.17 9.81 0.19
C THR A 76 3.56 9.29 -1.13
N GLU A 77 2.87 10.16 -1.87
CA GLU A 77 2.31 9.81 -3.18
C GLU A 77 3.40 9.36 -4.18
N SER A 78 4.64 9.86 -4.04
CA SER A 78 5.79 9.42 -4.83
C SER A 78 6.01 7.90 -4.78
N VAL A 79 5.78 7.29 -3.62
CA VAL A 79 5.93 5.84 -3.44
C VAL A 79 4.85 5.08 -4.22
N ILE A 80 3.64 5.62 -4.32
CA ILE A 80 2.55 5.01 -5.11
C ILE A 80 2.96 4.90 -6.57
N GLY A 81 3.48 6.00 -7.14
CA GLY A 81 3.96 6.02 -8.53
C GLY A 81 5.14 5.07 -8.76
N LYS A 82 6.07 4.94 -7.80
CA LYS A 82 7.17 3.98 -7.89
C LYS A 82 6.69 2.53 -7.88
N VAL A 83 5.72 2.20 -7.02
CA VAL A 83 5.13 0.84 -6.97
C VAL A 83 4.39 0.53 -8.27
N ASP A 84 3.64 1.49 -8.82
CA ASP A 84 2.98 1.35 -10.12
C ASP A 84 3.98 1.12 -11.27
N ASP A 85 5.02 1.95 -11.36
CA ASP A 85 6.07 1.82 -12.38
C ASP A 85 6.82 0.47 -12.26
N TRP A 86 7.06 -0.01 -11.04
CA TRP A 86 7.61 -1.35 -10.81
C TRP A 86 6.70 -2.45 -11.32
N LEU A 87 5.39 -2.35 -11.06
CA LEU A 87 4.40 -3.30 -11.57
C LEU A 87 4.41 -3.31 -13.10
N ALA A 88 4.39 -2.14 -13.74
CA ALA A 88 4.44 -2.03 -15.19
C ALA A 88 5.74 -2.64 -15.77
N ARG A 89 6.90 -2.37 -15.18
CA ARG A 89 8.20 -2.94 -15.59
C ARG A 89 8.26 -4.46 -15.45
N HIS A 90 7.62 -5.00 -14.43
CA HIS A 90 7.54 -6.45 -14.18
C HIS A 90 6.35 -7.13 -14.88
N GLY A 91 5.54 -6.40 -15.64
CA GLY A 91 4.39 -6.93 -16.36
C GLY A 91 3.23 -7.37 -15.46
N TYR A 92 2.99 -6.63 -14.37
CA TYR A 92 1.94 -6.89 -13.37
C TYR A 92 1.99 -8.31 -12.79
N PRO A 93 3.05 -8.65 -12.02
CA PRO A 93 3.22 -9.98 -11.47
C PRO A 93 2.15 -10.31 -10.41
N THR A 94 1.33 -11.33 -10.66
CA THR A 94 0.31 -11.80 -9.69
C THR A 94 0.90 -12.48 -8.44
N THR A 95 2.22 -12.66 -8.39
CA THR A 95 2.93 -13.25 -7.24
C THR A 95 4.19 -12.44 -6.97
N ILE A 96 4.25 -11.84 -5.78
CA ILE A 96 5.42 -11.07 -5.31
C ILE A 96 6.24 -11.94 -4.37
N LEU A 97 7.54 -12.06 -4.62
CA LEU A 97 8.45 -12.77 -3.72
C LEU A 97 9.04 -11.77 -2.72
N GLY A 98 8.64 -11.87 -1.45
CA GLY A 98 9.21 -11.05 -0.40
C GLY A 98 10.64 -11.46 -0.05
N ARG A 99 11.40 -10.52 0.52
CA ARG A 99 12.78 -10.72 0.98
C ARG A 99 12.96 -11.90 1.95
N ALA A 100 11.89 -12.29 2.65
CA ALA A 100 11.85 -13.45 3.54
C ALA A 100 11.62 -14.80 2.81
N GLY A 101 11.64 -14.83 1.47
CA GLY A 101 11.30 -16.01 0.67
C GLY A 101 9.81 -16.36 0.67
N LYS A 102 8.94 -15.41 1.08
CA LYS A 102 7.50 -15.61 1.11
C LYS A 102 6.87 -15.13 -0.19
N GLU A 103 6.11 -15.99 -0.83
CA GLU A 103 5.33 -15.65 -2.02
C GLU A 103 3.98 -15.06 -1.60
N PHE A 104 3.75 -13.80 -1.98
CA PHE A 104 2.50 -13.09 -1.78
C PHE A 104 1.70 -13.10 -3.07
N CYS A 105 0.57 -13.80 -3.04
CA CYS A 105 -0.29 -13.88 -4.20
C CYS A 105 -1.23 -12.68 -4.22
N ILE A 106 -1.07 -11.84 -5.24
CA ILE A 106 -1.85 -10.63 -5.45
C ILE A 106 -2.75 -10.78 -6.68
N ARG A 107 -3.92 -10.16 -6.60
CA ARG A 107 -4.85 -9.97 -7.70
C ARG A 107 -5.01 -8.48 -7.93
N TYR A 108 -4.97 -8.08 -9.18
CA TYR A 108 -5.26 -6.72 -9.57
C TYR A 108 -6.77 -6.54 -9.72
N ARG A 109 -7.25 -5.34 -9.42
CA ARG A 109 -8.61 -4.94 -9.79
C ARG A 109 -8.66 -4.84 -11.31
N ASP A 110 -9.60 -5.55 -11.91
CA ASP A 110 -9.79 -5.74 -13.37
C ASP A 110 -9.79 -4.41 -14.16
N GLU A 111 -10.28 -3.35 -13.53
CA GLU A 111 -10.37 -1.98 -14.06
C GLU A 111 -9.01 -1.34 -14.37
N LEU A 112 -7.94 -1.73 -13.67
CA LEU A 112 -6.59 -1.16 -13.86
C LEU A 112 -5.79 -1.86 -14.96
N ILE A 113 -6.08 -3.15 -15.21
CA ILE A 113 -5.38 -3.93 -16.24
C ILE A 113 -5.83 -3.51 -17.65
N SER A 114 -7.09 -3.06 -17.75
CA SER A 114 -7.72 -2.70 -19.03
C SER A 114 -7.15 -1.41 -19.66
N ASP A 115 -6.59 -0.50 -18.86
CA ASP A 115 -6.02 0.76 -19.36
C ASP A 115 -4.62 0.57 -19.97
N HIS A 116 -3.83 -0.38 -19.45
CA HIS A 116 -2.46 -0.65 -19.93
C HIS A 116 -2.37 -1.69 -21.07
N ALA A 117 -3.47 -2.36 -21.42
CA ALA A 117 -3.50 -3.39 -22.47
C ALA A 117 -3.84 -2.85 -23.88
N ARG A 118 -3.81 -1.52 -24.08
CA ARG A 118 -4.19 -0.87 -25.35
C ARG A 118 -3.04 -0.09 -25.97
#